data_AF-A0AB34SEI4-F1
#
_entry.id   AF-A0AB34SEI4-F1
#
_cell.length_a   1.000
_cell.length_b   1.000
_cell.length_c   1.000
_cell.angle_alpha   90.00
_cell.angle_beta   90.00
_cell.angle_gamma   90.00
#
_symmetry.space_group_name_H-M   'P 1'
#
loop_
_entity.id
_entity.type
_entity.pdbx_description
1 polymer ?
#
loop_
_entity_poly.entity_id
_entity_poly.type
_entity_poly.pdbx_seq_one_letter_code
_entity_poly.pdbx_strand_id
1 'polypeptide(L)' 'MKTAYDYTREFISVLADIDEKLEMKSNTKNKEEENRLDKEIDELEEKMFQIKNKLKNMI' A
#
# COMPACT_ATOMS: atom_id res chain seq x y z
N MET A 1 11.39 -19.78 -0.01
CA MET A 1 10.04 -19.65 0.55
C MET A 1 10.05 -18.38 1.40
N LYS A 2 9.16 -17.42 1.14
CA LYS A 2 9.06 -16.22 1.98
C LYS A 2 8.52 -16.62 3.36
N THR A 3 9.13 -16.10 4.40
CA THR A 3 8.73 -16.32 5.80
C THR A 3 7.64 -15.32 6.19
N ALA A 4 6.99 -15.55 7.33
CA ALA A 4 6.08 -14.55 7.92
C ALA A 4 6.78 -13.20 8.14
N TYR A 5 8.07 -13.20 8.49
CA TYR A 5 8.84 -11.96 8.65
C TYR A 5 9.02 -11.20 7.33
N ASP A 6 9.31 -11.91 6.23
CA ASP A 6 9.44 -11.28 4.91
C ASP A 6 8.13 -10.62 4.47
N TYR A 7 7.00 -11.30 4.68
CA TYR A 7 5.68 -10.74 4.39
C TYR A 7 5.32 -9.57 5.30
N THR A 8 5.67 -9.62 6.59
CA THR A 8 5.46 -8.48 7.50
C THR A 8 6.26 -7.27 7.08
N ARG A 9 7.52 -7.46 6.65
CA ARG A 9 8.32 -6.37 6.08
C ARG A 9 7.69 -5.77 4.83
N GLU A 10 7.22 -6.61 3.91
CA GLU A 10 6.51 -6.15 2.71
C GLU A 10 5.22 -5.41 3.05
N PHE A 11 4.48 -5.87 4.06
CA PHE A 11 3.28 -5.21 4.54
C PHE A 11 3.56 -3.80 5.05
N ILE A 12 4.59 -3.65 5.89
CA ILE A 12 5.02 -2.35 6.44
C ILE A 12 5.47 -1.41 5.31
N SER A 13 6.22 -1.90 4.33
CA SER A 13 6.64 -1.09 3.19
C SER A 13 5.44 -0.57 2.38
N VAL A 14 4.45 -1.43 2.09
CA VAL A 14 3.25 -1.00 1.37
C VAL A 14 2.46 0.05 2.15
N LEU A 15 2.37 -0.07 3.48
CA LEU A 15 1.73 0.97 4.31
C LEU A 15 2.46 2.31 4.23
N ALA A 16 3.80 2.30 4.28
CA ALA A 16 4.59 3.52 4.15
C ALA A 16 4.40 4.17 2.77
N ASP A 17 4.32 3.37 1.70
CA ASP A 17 4.04 3.87 0.35
C ASP A 17 2.64 4.51 0.27
N ILE A 18 1.62 3.91 0.91
CA ILE A 18 0.26 4.49 0.97
C ILE A 18 0.28 5.84 1.69
N ASP A 19 0.94 5.92 2.85
CA ASP A 19 1.03 7.16 3.62
C ASP A 19 1.70 8.28 2.82
N GLU A 20 2.80 7.98 2.11
CA GLU A 20 3.47 8.94 1.23
C GLU A 20 2.53 9.45 0.13
N LYS A 21 1.79 8.55 -0.53
CA LYS A 21 0.86 8.92 -1.60
C LYS A 21 -0.31 9.75 -1.11
N LEU A 22 -0.84 9.44 0.07
CA LEU A 22 -1.88 10.25 0.72
C LEU A 22 -1.36 11.65 1.07
N GLU A 23 -0.12 11.77 1.55
CA GLU A 23 0.52 13.07 1.79
C GLU A 23 0.68 13.86 0.49
N MET A 24 1.20 13.24 -0.57
CA MET A 24 1.30 13.86 -1.90
C MET A 24 -0.08 14.32 -2.41
N LYS A 25 -1.11 13.50 -2.24
CA LYS A 25 -2.49 13.81 -2.65
C LYS A 25 -3.04 15.00 -1.87
N SER A 26 -2.79 15.06 -0.57
CA SER A 26 -3.24 16.19 0.28
C SER A 26 -2.62 17.53 -0.12
N ASN A 27 -1.46 17.51 -0.77
CA ASN A 27 -0.69 18.69 -1.15
C ASN A 27 -0.86 19.09 -2.62
N THR A 28 -1.46 18.25 -3.47
CA THR A 28 -1.67 18.59 -4.89
C THR A 28 -2.94 19.42 -5.09
N LYS A 29 -2.88 20.36 -6.05
CA LYS A 29 -4.05 21.09 -6.57
C LYS A 29 -4.40 20.68 -7.99
N ASN A 30 -3.62 19.77 -8.58
CA ASN A 30 -3.84 19.27 -9.92
C ASN A 30 -4.77 18.05 -9.83
N LYS A 31 -5.95 18.16 -10.43
CA LYS A 31 -6.97 17.11 -10.42
C LYS A 31 -6.57 15.85 -11.19
N GLU A 32 -5.76 15.97 -12.24
CA GLU A 32 -5.24 14.80 -12.96
C GLU A 32 -4.25 14.03 -12.09
N GLU A 33 -3.40 14.75 -11.36
CA GLU A 33 -2.45 14.18 -10.40
C GLU A 33 -3.19 13.53 -9.22
N GLU A 34 -4.21 14.20 -8.68
CA GLU A 34 -5.07 13.66 -7.61
C GLU A 34 -5.71 12.33 -8.04
N ASN A 35 -6.31 12.28 -9.24
CA ASN A 35 -6.91 11.06 -9.78
C ASN A 35 -5.88 9.95 -10.04
N ARG A 36 -4.63 10.30 -10.38
CA ARG A 36 -3.55 9.32 -10.54
C ARG A 36 -3.16 8.73 -9.20
N LEU A 37 -2.97 9.58 -8.19
CA LEU A 37 -2.63 9.17 -6.83
C LEU A 37 -3.72 8.29 -6.23
N ASP A 38 -5.00 8.58 -6.49
CA ASP A 38 -6.10 7.72 -6.06
C ASP A 38 -6.00 6.29 -6.59
N LYS A 39 -5.72 6.13 -7.88
CA LYS A 39 -5.53 4.80 -8.48
C LYS A 39 -4.32 4.07 -7.89
N GLU A 40 -3.21 4.80 -7.69
CA GLU A 40 -2.01 4.22 -7.07
C GLU A 40 -2.28 3.75 -5.64
N ILE A 41 -3.07 4.52 -4.86
CA ILE A 41 -3.48 4.14 -3.50
C ILE A 41 -4.37 2.90 -3.53
N ASP A 42 -5.39 2.85 -4.40
CA ASP A 42 -6.29 1.69 -4.53
C ASP A 42 -5.50 0.39 -4.83
N GLU A 43 -4.53 0.46 -5.74
CA GLU A 43 -3.66 -0.68 -6.09
C GLU A 43 -2.79 -1.12 -4.90
N LEU A 44 -2.25 -0.17 -4.13
CA LEU A 44 -1.47 -0.45 -2.92
C LEU A 44 -2.32 -1.05 -1.81
N GLU A 45 -3.55 -0.57 -1.62
CA GLU A 45 -4.50 -1.14 -0.66
C GLU A 45 -4.86 -2.59 -1.02
N GLU A 46 -5.09 -2.89 -2.30
CA GLU A 46 -5.34 -4.26 -2.74
C GLU A 46 -4.13 -5.17 -2.43
N LYS A 47 -2.91 -4.69 -2.72
CA LYS A 47 -1.67 -5.41 -2.39
C LYS A 47 -1.52 -5.62 -0.88
N MET A 48 -1.81 -4.61 -0.07
CA MET A 48 -1.83 -4.69 1.40
C MET A 48 -2.79 -5.82 1.85
N PHE A 49 -4.01 -5.86 1.32
CA PHE A 49 -4.99 -6.91 1.64
C PHE A 49 -4.48 -8.31 1.26
N GLN A 50 -3.85 -8.45 0.10
CA GLN A 50 -3.28 -9.73 -0.34
C GLN A 50 -2.15 -10.20 0.60
N ILE A 51 -1.26 -9.29 1.04
CA ILE A 51 -0.18 -9.62 1.98
C ILE A 51 -0.75 -10.00 3.35
N LYS A 52 -1.72 -9.23 3.87
CA LYS A 52 -2.44 -9.55 5.11
C LYS A 52 -3.06 -10.95 5.07
N ASN A 53 -3.70 -11.32 3.97
CA ASN A 53 -4.31 -12.64 3.81
C ASN A 53 -3.26 -13.76 3.80
N LYS A 54 -2.09 -13.54 3.17
CA LYS A 54 -0.97 -14.50 3.22
C LYS A 54 -0.46 -14.69 4.64
N LEU A 55 -0.25 -13.59 5.38
CA LEU A 55 0.17 -13.62 6.78
C LEU A 55 -0.83 -14.36 7.67
N LYS A 56 -2.14 -14.10 7.51
CA LYS A 56 -3.20 -14.79 8.26
C LYS A 56 -3.18 -16.30 8.06
N ASN A 57 -2.82 -16.78 6.86
CA ASN A 57 -2.76 -18.21 6.55
C ASN A 57 -1.44 -18.87 6.99
N MET A 58 -0.50 -18.11 7.55
CA MET A 58 0.78 -18.61 8.07
C MET A 58 0.79 -18.80 9.60
N ILE A 59 -0.22 -18.29 10.28
CA ILE A 59 -0.43 -18.37 11.73
C ILE A 59 -1.57 -19.34 11.99
#